data_AF-A0A1H9TYI8-F1
#
_entry.id   AF-A0A1H9TYI8-F1
#
_cell.length_a   1.000
_cell.length_b   1.000
_cell.length_c   1.000
_cell.angle_alpha   90.00
_cell.angle_beta   90.00
_cell.angle_gamma   90.00
#
_symmetry.space_group_name_H-M   'P 1'
#
loop_
_entity.id
_entity.type
_entity.pdbx_description
1 polymer ?
#
loop_
_entity_poly.entity_id
_entity_poly.type
_entity_poly.pdbx_seq_one_letter_code
_entity_poly.pdbx_strand_id
1 'polypeptide(L)'
;MQSKILLSIISLMVLLFVIGYSSDKETLNIEGVTGEILEIDDDSFLIQGKGFNVDLKYTSETIFKGKNRNELDIGDRVKTWYSSEPLDSNPMQATASKIEFIK
;
A
#
# COMPACT_ATOMS: atom_id res chain seq x y z
N MET A 1 49.19 -13.06 -21.48
CA MET A 1 47.82 -13.56 -21.75
C MET A 1 46.93 -13.72 -20.50
N GLN A 2 47.43 -13.59 -19.26
CA GLN A 2 46.62 -13.83 -18.06
C GLN A 2 45.81 -12.62 -17.53
N SER A 3 46.17 -11.39 -17.89
CA SER A 3 45.50 -10.18 -17.37
C SER A 3 44.12 -9.91 -17.98
N LYS A 4 43.84 -10.41 -19.20
CA LYS A 4 42.54 -10.20 -19.88
C LYS A 4 41.42 -11.09 -19.31
N ILE A 5 41.77 -12.21 -18.67
CA ILE A 5 40.80 -13.14 -18.09
C ILE A 5 40.30 -12.61 -16.75
N LEU A 6 41.17 -11.98 -15.96
CA LEU A 6 40.82 -11.46 -14.63
C LEU A 6 39.79 -10.31 -14.69
N LEU A 7 39.96 -9.37 -15.62
CA LEU A 7 38.99 -8.27 -15.83
C LEU A 7 37.62 -8.77 -16.33
N SER A 8 37.61 -9.84 -17.12
CA SER A 8 36.37 -10.43 -17.65
C SER A 8 35.52 -11.09 -16.55
N ILE A 9 36.17 -11.79 -15.61
CA ILE A 9 35.50 -12.45 -14.47
C ILE A 9 34.90 -11.42 -13.50
N ILE A 10 35.60 -10.31 -13.26
CA ILE A 10 35.12 -9.22 -12.41
C ILE A 10 33.90 -8.52 -13.05
N SER A 11 33.94 -8.28 -14.37
CA SER A 11 32.81 -7.69 -15.10
C SER A 11 31.57 -8.60 -15.10
N LEU A 12 31.76 -9.93 -15.12
CA LEU A 12 30.67 -10.89 -15.08
C LEU A 12 30.01 -10.97 -13.68
N MET A 13 30.77 -10.79 -12.60
CA MET A 13 30.21 -10.71 -11.24
C MET A 13 29.40 -9.44 -10.98
N VAL A 14 29.76 -8.30 -11.59
CA VAL A 14 28.99 -7.05 -11.45
C VAL A 14 27.63 -7.14 -12.17
N LEU A 15 27.53 -7.88 -13.28
CA LEU A 15 26.24 -8.09 -13.97
C LEU A 15 25.26 -8.96 -13.15
N LEU A 16 25.75 -9.91 -12.37
CA LEU A 16 24.91 -10.80 -11.55
C LEU A 16 24.26 -10.07 -10.36
N PHE A 17 24.81 -8.94 -9.91
CA PHE A 17 24.21 -8.13 -8.84
C PHE A 17 22.99 -7.30 -9.30
N VAL A 18 22.80 -7.10 -10.61
CA VAL A 18 21.71 -6.23 -11.12
C VAL A 18 20.38 -6.99 -11.29
N ILE A 19 20.39 -8.32 -11.24
CA ILE A 19 19.20 -9.15 -11.55
C ILE A 19 18.45 -9.61 -10.27
N GLY A 20 19.02 -9.38 -9.09
CA GLY A 20 18.59 -10.01 -7.84
C GLY A 20 17.63 -9.24 -6.93
N TYR A 21 16.90 -8.24 -7.43
CA TYR A 21 15.87 -7.56 -6.62
C TYR A 21 14.61 -7.24 -7.45
N SER A 22 14.10 -8.22 -8.22
CA SER A 22 12.64 -8.25 -8.40
C SER A 22 12.06 -8.80 -7.11
N SER A 23 12.00 -7.95 -6.09
CA SER A 23 11.09 -8.18 -4.98
C SER A 23 9.71 -7.93 -5.56
N ASP A 24 9.19 -8.94 -6.28
CA ASP A 24 7.75 -9.11 -6.42
C ASP A 24 7.24 -9.37 -5.00
N LYS A 25 7.18 -8.30 -4.22
CA LYS A 25 6.40 -8.26 -3.00
C LYS A 25 5.01 -8.54 -3.52
N GLU A 26 4.53 -9.76 -3.32
CA GLU A 26 3.10 -10.02 -3.42
C GLU A 26 2.44 -9.04 -2.47
N THR A 27 1.97 -7.92 -3.02
CA THR A 27 1.19 -6.94 -2.28
C THR A 27 -0.08 -7.69 -1.92
N LEU A 28 -0.11 -8.24 -0.70
CA LEU A 28 -1.30 -8.83 -0.13
C LEU A 28 -2.38 -7.75 -0.21
N ASN A 29 -3.33 -7.93 -1.11
CA ASN A 29 -4.48 -7.05 -1.28
C ASN A 29 -5.65 -7.72 -0.59
N ILE A 30 -5.64 -7.65 0.75
CA ILE A 30 -6.72 -8.20 1.56
C ILE A 30 -7.93 -7.29 1.36
N GLU A 31 -9.08 -7.86 1.00
CA GLU A 31 -10.30 -7.04 0.85
C GLU A 31 -10.64 -6.40 2.20
N GLY A 32 -10.76 -5.08 2.19
CA GLY A 32 -11.01 -4.27 3.37
C GLY A 32 -12.46 -3.82 3.49
N VAL A 33 -12.67 -2.74 4.23
CA VAL A 33 -13.99 -2.16 4.48
C VAL A 33 -14.51 -1.38 3.27
N THR A 34 -15.82 -1.46 3.06
CA THR A 34 -16.57 -0.49 2.25
C THR A 34 -17.41 0.37 3.19
N GLY A 35 -17.27 1.70 3.11
CA GLY A 35 -17.86 2.60 4.09
C GLY A 35 -17.74 4.07 3.71
N GLU A 36 -18.08 4.93 4.66
CA GLU A 36 -18.04 6.39 4.52
C GLU A 36 -16.94 6.98 5.40
N ILE A 37 -16.20 7.96 4.89
CA ILE A 37 -15.19 8.69 5.66
C ILE A 37 -15.90 9.61 6.66
N LEU A 38 -15.63 9.43 7.96
CA LEU A 38 -16.18 10.25 9.04
C LEU A 38 -15.22 11.35 9.49
N GLU A 39 -13.93 11.04 9.56
CA GLU A 39 -12.88 11.92 10.08
C GLU A 39 -11.63 11.75 9.21
N ILE A 40 -10.89 12.83 9.01
CA ILE A 40 -9.65 12.85 8.22
C ILE A 40 -8.55 13.44 9.11
N ASP A 41 -7.48 12.68 9.27
CA ASP A 41 -6.24 13.10 9.91
C ASP A 41 -5.11 13.21 8.87
N ASP A 42 -3.91 13.59 9.31
CA ASP A 42 -2.77 13.85 8.43
C ASP A 42 -2.37 12.65 7.55
N ASP A 43 -2.41 11.43 8.09
CA ASP A 43 -2.03 10.19 7.39
C ASP A 43 -2.99 9.01 7.61
N SER A 44 -4.16 9.27 8.20
CA SER A 44 -5.23 8.29 8.37
C SER A 44 -6.60 8.92 8.20
N PHE A 45 -7.63 8.08 8.12
CA PHE A 45 -9.01 8.52 8.19
C PHE A 45 -9.90 7.45 8.81
N LEU A 46 -10.91 7.89 9.55
CA LEU A 46 -11.90 7.02 10.17
C LEU A 46 -13.00 6.68 9.17
N ILE A 47 -13.22 5.39 8.92
CA ILE A 47 -14.24 4.89 8.00
C ILE A 47 -15.34 4.20 8.80
N GLN A 48 -16.58 4.59 8.56
CA GLN A 48 -17.76 3.88 9.04
C GLN A 48 -18.16 2.78 8.06
N GLY A 49 -17.90 1.54 8.44
CA GLY A 49 -18.39 0.35 7.77
C GLY A 49 -19.78 -0.07 8.27
N LYS A 50 -20.20 -1.27 7.89
CA LYS A 50 -21.48 -1.84 8.34
C LYS A 50 -21.37 -2.39 9.76
N GLY A 51 -21.51 -1.52 10.76
CA GLY A 51 -21.57 -1.89 12.18
C GLY A 51 -20.22 -1.87 12.91
N PHE A 52 -19.16 -1.38 12.28
CA PHE A 52 -17.84 -1.18 12.87
C PHE A 52 -17.15 0.01 12.21
N ASN A 53 -16.19 0.59 12.91
CA ASN A 53 -15.35 1.66 12.39
C ASN A 53 -13.92 1.17 12.18
N VAL A 54 -13.25 1.71 11.16
CA VAL A 54 -11.86 1.41 10.82
C VAL A 54 -11.07 2.70 10.81
N ASP A 55 -10.02 2.77 11.63
CA ASP A 55 -8.98 3.77 11.50
C ASP A 55 -7.99 3.30 10.43
N LEU A 56 -8.09 3.88 9.24
CA LEU A 56 -7.34 3.46 8.06
C LEU A 56 -6.17 4.39 7.80
N LYS A 57 -4.96 3.90 8.06
CA LYS A 57 -3.71 4.56 7.67
C LYS A 57 -3.45 4.38 6.19
N TYR A 58 -2.93 5.41 5.53
CA TYR A 58 -2.44 5.33 4.16
C TYR A 58 -1.00 5.83 4.08
N THR A 59 -0.25 5.36 3.08
CA THR A 59 1.16 5.69 2.87
C THR A 59 1.39 6.19 1.45
N SER A 60 2.63 6.51 1.10
CA SER A 60 3.01 6.83 -0.28
C SER A 60 2.83 5.66 -1.25
N GLU A 61 2.73 4.43 -0.75
CA GLU A 61 2.53 3.22 -1.55
C GLU A 61 1.04 2.91 -1.76
N THR A 62 0.14 3.58 -1.04
CA THR A 62 -1.30 3.36 -1.18
C THR A 62 -1.79 3.86 -2.53
N ILE A 63 -2.48 2.99 -3.27
CA ILE A 63 -3.05 3.31 -4.58
C ILE A 63 -4.42 3.96 -4.39
N PHE A 64 -4.59 5.19 -4.90
CA PHE A 64 -5.88 5.89 -4.92
C PHE A 64 -6.55 5.77 -6.29
N LYS A 65 -7.84 5.43 -6.31
CA LYS A 65 -8.66 5.37 -7.53
C LYS A 65 -9.91 6.23 -7.40
N GLY A 66 -10.09 7.18 -8.30
CA GLY A 66 -11.27 8.04 -8.38
C GLY A 66 -11.02 9.47 -7.89
N LYS A 67 -10.34 9.64 -6.76
CA LYS A 67 -9.84 10.92 -6.24
C LYS A 67 -8.37 10.84 -5.87
N ASN A 68 -7.67 11.98 -5.80
CA ASN A 68 -6.30 12.04 -5.30
C ASN A 68 -6.26 12.07 -3.76
N ARG A 69 -5.10 11.74 -3.17
CA ARG A 69 -4.86 11.80 -1.71
C ARG A 69 -5.10 13.17 -1.05
N ASN A 70 -5.16 14.25 -1.84
CA ASN A 70 -5.37 15.62 -1.35
C ASN A 70 -6.80 16.13 -1.60
N GLU A 71 -7.69 15.27 -2.10
CA GLU A 71 -9.06 15.59 -2.49
C GLU A 71 -10.06 14.76 -1.66
N LEU A 72 -9.67 14.39 -0.44
CA LEU A 72 -10.48 13.59 0.47
C LEU A 72 -11.49 14.49 1.19
N ASP A 73 -12.76 14.10 1.17
CA ASP A 73 -13.83 14.81 1.87
C ASP A 73 -14.53 13.89 2.87
N ILE A 74 -14.93 14.46 4.02
CA ILE A 74 -15.86 13.78 4.94
C ILE A 74 -17.16 13.51 4.18
N GLY A 75 -17.69 12.30 4.31
CA GLY A 75 -18.86 11.82 3.57
C GLY A 75 -18.52 11.06 2.28
N ASP A 76 -17.24 11.03 1.87
CA ASP A 76 -16.84 10.21 0.73
C ASP A 76 -17.05 8.73 1.02
N ARG A 77 -17.67 8.03 0.07
CA ARG A 77 -17.81 6.58 0.13
C ARG A 77 -16.61 5.92 -0.54
N VAL A 78 -16.02 4.94 0.15
CA VAL A 78 -14.82 4.25 -0.31
C VAL A 78 -14.96 2.73 -0.16
N LYS A 79 -14.30 2.01 -1.06
CA LYS A 79 -13.94 0.60 -0.91
C LYS A 79 -12.44 0.48 -0.73
N THR A 80 -12.00 -0.32 0.23
CA THR A 80 -10.58 -0.37 0.65
C THR A 80 -10.02 -1.78 0.54
N TRP A 81 -8.69 -1.85 0.44
CA TRP A 81 -7.90 -3.06 0.52
C TRP A 81 -6.73 -2.80 1.44
N TYR A 82 -6.39 -3.78 2.27
CA TYR A 82 -5.34 -3.68 3.26
C TYR A 82 -4.06 -4.32 2.77
N SER A 83 -2.92 -3.70 3.10
CA SER A 83 -1.58 -4.21 2.81
C SER A 83 -1.14 -5.35 3.75
N SER A 84 -1.86 -5.54 4.85
CA SER A 84 -1.60 -6.56 5.87
C SER A 84 -2.88 -6.86 6.65
N GLU A 85 -2.85 -7.91 7.48
CA GLU A 85 -3.95 -8.17 8.40
C GLU A 85 -4.17 -6.96 9.33
N PRO A 86 -5.43 -6.56 9.56
CA PRO A 86 -5.76 -5.46 10.46
C PRO A 86 -5.54 -5.85 11.92
N LEU A 87 -5.32 -4.85 12.77
CA LEU A 87 -5.17 -5.05 14.21
C LEU A 87 -6.55 -5.19 14.86
N ASP A 88 -6.73 -6.27 15.63
CA ASP A 88 -7.92 -6.49 16.45
C ASP A 88 -7.98 -5.45 17.59
N SER A 89 -8.68 -4.35 17.31
CA SER A 89 -8.77 -3.12 18.12
C SER A 89 -10.10 -2.41 17.88
N ASN A 90 -10.41 -1.37 18.67
CA ASN A 90 -11.64 -0.60 18.53
C ASN A 90 -11.37 0.93 18.59
N PRO A 91 -11.48 1.68 17.47
CA PRO A 91 -11.78 1.19 16.12
C PRO A 91 -10.71 0.23 15.59
N MET A 92 -11.07 -0.60 14.60
CA MET A 92 -10.13 -1.52 13.97
C MET A 92 -9.05 -0.72 13.24
N GLN A 93 -7.78 -0.99 13.49
CA GLN A 93 -6.69 -0.29 12.80
C GLN A 93 -6.19 -1.10 11.61
N ALA A 94 -6.05 -0.44 10.45
CA ALA A 94 -5.59 -1.08 9.22
C ALA A 94 -4.66 -0.15 8.42
N THR A 95 -3.85 -0.72 7.53
CA THR A 95 -3.06 0.05 6.55
C THR A 95 -3.53 -0.26 5.15
N ALA A 96 -3.81 0.77 4.36
CA ALA A 96 -4.35 0.66 3.02
C ALA A 96 -3.28 0.30 1.97
N SER A 97 -3.53 -0.73 1.19
CA SER A 97 -2.84 -0.94 -0.09
C SER A 97 -3.54 -0.20 -1.23
N LYS A 98 -4.88 -0.12 -1.18
CA LYS A 98 -5.68 0.57 -2.20
C LYS A 98 -6.96 1.17 -1.61
N ILE A 99 -7.32 2.36 -2.07
CA ILE A 99 -8.56 3.05 -1.75
C ILE A 99 -9.26 3.41 -3.06
N GLU A 100 -10.52 3.05 -3.20
CA GLU A 100 -11.35 3.29 -4.38
C GLU A 100 -12.59 4.09 -3.98
N PHE A 101 -12.73 5.30 -4.53
CA PHE A 101 -13.88 6.17 -4.30
C PHE A 101 -15.06 5.66 -5.12
N ILE A 102 -16.19 5.48 -4.45
CA ILE A 102 -17.43 5.00 -5.06
C ILE A 102 -18.50 6.09 -4.94
N LYS A 103 -19.36 6.16 -5.96
CA LYS A 103 -20.47 7.10 -6.03
C LYS A 103 -21.70 6.59 -5.29
#